data_AF-A0A2S8D8F5-F1
#
_entry.id   AF-A0A2S8D8F5-F1
#
_cell.length_a   1.000
_cell.length_b   1.000
_cell.length_c   1.000
_cell.angle_alpha   90.00
_cell.angle_beta   90.00
_cell.angle_gamma   90.00
#
_symmetry.space_group_name_H-M   'P 1'
#
loop_
_entity.id
_entity.type
_entity.pdbx_description
1 polymer ?
#
loop_
_entity_poly.entity_id
_entity_poly.type
_entity_poly.pdbx_seq_one_letter_code
_entity_poly.pdbx_strand_id
1 'polypeptide(L)'
;MVNKVTGGKQFRQKLKQVAANLSLGKKLKVGFLEGATYPDGTSVAYIAAVQEFGGRAVIPAREQTLHFRYNEKTGETGHRFVKAGKGNFVQDVVIPEHTVTIPPRPFFRKMIEHKSPEWGEKMATLLRANDFDTATALVCMGEHIKGQLQMSVRDWESPSNAASTARQKGFNNPLIETGHMMDSVDYSVDGGKK
;
A
#
# COMPACT_ATOMS: atom_id res chain seq x y z
N MET A 1 -29.31 2.09 -44.85
CA MET A 1 -30.15 1.10 -44.13
C MET A 1 -29.98 1.33 -42.64
N VAL A 2 -31.00 1.86 -41.98
CA VAL A 2 -30.98 2.19 -40.54
C VAL A 2 -31.32 0.93 -39.78
N ASN A 3 -30.38 0.38 -39.02
CA ASN A 3 -30.62 -0.78 -38.15
C ASN A 3 -31.63 -0.38 -37.07
N LYS A 4 -32.88 -0.79 -37.29
CA LYS A 4 -34.03 -0.60 -36.41
C LYS A 4 -33.78 -1.34 -35.11
N VAL A 5 -33.42 -0.60 -34.05
CA VAL A 5 -33.32 -1.16 -32.69
C VAL A 5 -34.72 -1.55 -32.23
N THR A 6 -35.07 -2.82 -32.46
CA THR A 6 -36.38 -3.38 -32.16
C THR A 6 -36.45 -3.77 -30.68
N GLY A 7 -36.72 -2.76 -29.84
CA GLY A 7 -36.88 -2.94 -28.38
C GLY A 7 -37.35 -1.70 -27.63
N GLY A 8 -37.77 -0.64 -28.33
CA GLY A 8 -37.80 0.74 -27.82
C GLY A 8 -38.49 1.00 -26.47
N LYS A 9 -39.62 0.38 -26.12
CA LYS A 9 -40.28 0.62 -24.82
C LYS A 9 -39.67 -0.18 -23.67
N GLN A 10 -39.51 -1.49 -23.83
CA GLN A 10 -38.95 -2.36 -22.79
C GLN A 10 -37.45 -2.10 -22.57
N PHE A 11 -36.71 -1.80 -23.63
CA PHE A 11 -35.31 -1.40 -23.55
C PHE A 11 -35.16 -0.05 -22.84
N ARG A 12 -36.00 0.95 -23.17
CA ARG A 12 -36.01 2.24 -22.44
C ARG A 12 -36.43 2.06 -20.98
N GLN A 13 -37.35 1.15 -20.69
CA GLN A 13 -37.78 0.85 -19.32
C GLN A 13 -36.67 0.17 -18.52
N LYS A 14 -35.97 -0.82 -19.10
CA LYS A 14 -34.76 -1.40 -18.51
C LYS A 14 -33.67 -0.35 -18.34
N LEU A 15 -33.40 0.48 -19.35
CA LEU A 15 -32.44 1.58 -19.22
C LEU A 15 -32.84 2.57 -18.14
N LYS A 16 -34.13 2.86 -17.97
CA LYS A 16 -34.63 3.74 -16.92
C LYS A 16 -34.53 3.10 -15.53
N GLN A 17 -34.73 1.79 -15.40
CA GLN A 17 -34.50 1.04 -14.16
C GLN A 17 -33.02 0.95 -13.81
N VAL A 18 -32.17 0.65 -14.79
CA VAL A 18 -30.71 0.63 -14.63
C VAL A 18 -30.22 2.03 -14.28
N ALA A 19 -30.70 3.07 -14.97
CA ALA A 19 -30.38 4.46 -14.63
C ALA A 19 -30.91 4.86 -13.25
N ALA A 20 -32.09 4.38 -12.83
CA ALA A 20 -32.62 4.62 -11.48
C ALA A 20 -31.73 3.94 -10.41
N ASN A 21 -31.33 2.69 -10.63
CA ASN A 21 -30.41 1.95 -9.76
C ASN A 21 -29.00 2.55 -9.74
N LEU A 22 -28.55 3.13 -10.86
CA LEU A 22 -27.28 3.86 -10.96
C LEU A 22 -27.37 5.26 -10.30
N SER A 23 -28.52 5.93 -10.43
CA SER A 23 -28.81 7.23 -9.83
C SER A 23 -29.05 7.17 -8.32
N LEU A 24 -29.23 5.97 -7.76
CA LEU A 24 -29.22 5.70 -6.32
C LEU A 24 -27.83 5.90 -5.68
N GLY A 25 -26.83 6.35 -6.43
CA GLY A 25 -25.65 7.02 -5.86
C GLY A 25 -24.66 6.08 -5.15
N LYS A 26 -24.69 4.79 -5.45
CA LYS A 26 -23.76 3.81 -4.87
C LYS A 26 -22.33 4.14 -5.32
N LYS A 27 -21.51 4.57 -4.36
CA LYS A 27 -20.09 4.89 -4.57
C LYS A 27 -19.25 3.67 -4.20
N LEU A 28 -18.32 3.32 -5.09
CA LEU A 28 -17.26 2.37 -4.79
C LEU A 28 -16.03 3.14 -4.32
N LYS A 29 -15.51 2.80 -3.13
CA LYS A 29 -14.24 3.27 -2.59
C LYS A 29 -13.29 2.08 -2.51
N VAL A 30 -12.04 2.25 -2.91
CA VAL A 30 -11.01 1.20 -2.84
C VAL A 30 -9.73 1.80 -2.28
N GLY A 31 -9.06 1.10 -1.37
CA GLY A 31 -7.78 1.51 -0.79
C GLY A 31 -7.64 1.08 0.66
N PHE A 32 -6.91 1.88 1.44
CA PHE A 32 -6.74 1.65 2.88
C PHE A 32 -7.89 2.32 3.64
N LEU A 33 -8.92 1.54 3.96
CA LEU A 33 -10.09 2.04 4.67
C LEU A 33 -9.78 2.29 6.16
N GLU A 34 -10.57 3.15 6.80
CA GLU A 34 -10.41 3.47 8.22
C GLU A 34 -10.46 2.22 9.12
N GLY A 35 -9.68 2.22 10.20
CA GLY A 35 -9.65 1.13 11.18
C GLY A 35 -8.59 0.05 10.95
N ALA A 36 -7.92 0.04 9.79
CA ALA A 36 -6.74 -0.80 9.61
C ALA A 36 -5.53 -0.18 10.33
N THR A 37 -5.05 -0.86 11.38
CA THR A 37 -3.89 -0.47 12.18
C THR A 37 -2.86 -1.61 12.24
N TYR A 38 -1.60 -1.24 12.41
CA TYR A 38 -0.54 -2.17 12.79
C TYR A 38 -0.64 -2.53 14.29
N PRO A 39 0.07 -3.57 14.76
CA PRO A 39 0.06 -3.96 16.18
C PRO A 39 0.51 -2.88 17.17
N ASP A 40 1.26 -1.88 16.68
CA ASP A 40 1.73 -0.71 17.44
C ASP A 40 0.68 0.44 17.48
N GLY A 41 -0.48 0.26 16.84
CA GLY A 41 -1.54 1.27 16.73
C GLY A 41 -1.38 2.23 15.56
N THR A 42 -0.31 2.14 14.78
CA THR A 42 -0.07 3.02 13.64
C THR A 42 -1.10 2.73 12.53
N SER A 43 -1.71 3.77 11.95
CA SER A 43 -2.67 3.60 10.84
C SER A 43 -1.97 3.10 9.58
N VAL A 44 -2.55 2.08 8.94
CA VAL A 44 -2.04 1.57 7.65
C VAL A 44 -2.15 2.62 6.56
N ALA A 45 -3.24 3.39 6.54
CA ALA A 45 -3.42 4.49 5.59
C ALA A 45 -2.34 5.58 5.73
N TYR A 46 -1.92 5.87 6.96
CA TYR A 46 -0.82 6.80 7.22
C TYR A 46 0.50 6.28 6.65
N ILE A 47 0.86 5.02 6.91
CA ILE A 47 2.08 4.41 6.35
C ILE A 47 2.02 4.37 4.82
N ALA A 48 0.89 3.97 4.25
CA ALA A 48 0.69 3.96 2.80
C ALA A 48 0.90 5.36 2.18
N ALA A 49 0.42 6.42 2.84
CA ALA A 49 0.64 7.79 2.39
C ALA A 49 2.12 8.20 2.44
N VAL A 50 2.83 7.88 3.52
CA VAL A 50 4.28 8.13 3.62
C VAL A 50 5.04 7.38 2.52
N GLN A 51 4.63 6.16 2.19
CA GLN A 51 5.23 5.41 1.08
C GLN A 51 4.91 6.06 -0.28
N GLU A 52 3.65 6.43 -0.52
CA GLU A 52 3.19 7.00 -1.79
C GLU A 52 3.85 8.34 -2.13
N PHE A 53 4.05 9.19 -1.12
CA PHE A 53 4.53 10.57 -1.29
C PHE A 53 5.98 10.77 -0.82
N GLY A 54 6.56 9.81 -0.12
CA GLY A 54 7.83 9.97 0.56
C GLY A 54 7.68 10.78 1.85
N GLY A 55 8.80 11.03 2.51
CA GLY A 55 8.81 11.75 3.78
C GLY A 55 10.20 12.12 4.26
N ARG A 56 10.24 12.96 5.29
CA ARG A 56 11.48 13.31 5.99
C ARG A 56 11.26 13.13 7.49
N ALA A 57 12.18 12.44 8.13
CA ALA A 57 12.19 12.29 9.58
C ALA A 57 13.48 12.91 10.11
N VAL A 58 13.35 13.88 11.02
CA VAL A 58 14.49 14.44 11.74
C VAL A 58 14.72 13.56 12.96
N ILE A 59 15.91 12.95 13.04
CA ILE A 59 16.34 12.22 14.23
C ILE A 59 17.16 13.19 15.08
N PRO A 60 16.69 13.56 16.28
CA PRO A 60 17.41 14.50 17.13
C PRO A 60 18.75 13.92 17.58
N ALA A 61 19.67 14.81 17.94
CA ALA A 61 20.95 14.43 18.51
C ALA A 61 20.74 13.56 19.75
N ARG A 62 21.49 12.46 19.86
CA ARG A 62 21.41 11.55 20.99
C ARG A 62 22.76 10.94 21.30
N GLU A 63 22.97 10.62 22.56
CA GLU A 63 24.13 9.86 23.01
C GLU A 63 23.83 8.37 22.88
N GLN A 64 24.79 7.61 22.37
CA GLN A 64 24.68 6.16 22.29
C GLN A 64 25.96 5.51 22.80
N THR A 65 25.78 4.62 23.76
CA THR A 65 26.83 3.76 24.28
C THR A 65 27.09 2.60 23.33
N LEU A 66 28.32 2.50 22.82
CA LEU A 66 28.78 1.46 21.90
C LEU A 66 29.64 0.46 22.67
N HIS A 67 29.37 -0.83 22.46
CA HIS A 67 30.14 -1.90 23.07
C HIS A 67 31.02 -2.58 22.02
N PHE A 68 32.28 -2.80 22.38
CA PHE A 68 33.27 -3.48 21.55
C PHE A 68 33.96 -4.61 22.34
N ARG A 69 34.65 -5.47 21.60
CA ARG A 69 35.64 -6.38 22.18
C ARG A 69 37.02 -5.76 22.09
N TYR A 70 37.71 -5.75 23.20
CA TYR A 70 39.09 -5.33 23.37
C TYR A 70 39.94 -6.56 23.72
N ASN A 71 41.05 -6.74 23.02
CA ASN A 71 41.99 -7.80 23.34
C ASN A 71 43.10 -7.26 24.24
N GLU A 72 43.04 -7.60 25.52
CA GLU A 72 44.01 -7.14 26.53
C GLU A 72 45.45 -7.57 26.23
N LYS A 73 45.66 -8.64 25.45
CA LYS A 73 47.00 -9.14 25.10
C LYS A 73 47.65 -8.39 23.95
N THR A 74 46.85 -7.84 23.03
CA THR A 74 47.38 -7.11 21.85
C THR A 74 47.12 -5.61 21.94
N GLY A 75 46.29 -5.15 22.87
CA GLY A 75 45.93 -3.74 23.03
C GLY A 75 44.96 -3.23 21.95
N GLU A 76 44.39 -4.12 21.14
CA GLU A 76 43.54 -3.72 20.01
C GLU A 76 42.05 -3.82 20.33
N THR A 77 41.30 -2.78 19.96
CA THR A 77 39.84 -2.78 19.98
C THR A 77 39.29 -3.26 18.64
N GLY A 78 38.37 -4.21 18.67
CA GLY A 78 37.69 -4.71 17.48
C GLY A 78 36.81 -3.64 16.84
N HIS A 79 36.77 -3.64 15.51
CA HIS A 79 36.01 -2.70 14.67
C HIS A 79 34.52 -3.07 14.52
N ARG A 80 34.05 -4.13 15.20
CA ARG A 80 32.65 -4.59 15.15
C ARG A 80 31.95 -4.33 16.47
N PHE A 81 30.75 -3.75 16.40
CA PHE A 81 29.85 -3.63 17.54
C PHE A 81 29.45 -5.01 18.08
N VAL A 82 29.40 -5.14 19.40
CA VAL A 82 28.93 -6.35 20.12
C VAL A 82 27.79 -6.02 21.05
N LYS A 83 27.03 -7.03 21.48
CA LYS A 83 26.01 -6.87 22.53
C LYS A 83 26.67 -6.48 23.84
N ALA A 84 25.96 -5.71 24.69
CA ALA A 84 26.47 -5.23 25.98
C ALA A 84 27.14 -6.33 26.82
N GLY A 85 26.48 -7.48 27.03
CA GLY A 85 27.03 -8.60 27.80
C GLY A 85 28.17 -9.39 27.14
N LYS A 86 28.60 -9.02 25.92
CA LYS A 86 29.70 -9.68 25.18
C LYS A 86 30.88 -8.76 24.89
N GLY A 87 30.77 -7.49 25.25
CA GLY A 87 31.83 -6.49 25.14
C GLY A 87 32.53 -6.27 26.47
N ASN A 88 33.81 -5.95 26.40
CA ASN A 88 34.65 -5.56 27.53
C ASN A 88 35.22 -4.14 27.36
N PHE A 89 34.86 -3.45 26.28
CA PHE A 89 35.16 -2.04 26.07
C PHE A 89 33.88 -1.29 25.71
N VAL A 90 33.76 -0.08 26.26
CA VAL A 90 32.60 0.79 26.12
C VAL A 90 33.06 2.16 25.64
N GLN A 91 32.36 2.70 24.66
CA GLN A 91 32.60 4.05 24.14
C GLN A 91 31.27 4.77 23.99
N ASP A 92 31.13 5.91 24.67
CA ASP A 92 29.98 6.79 24.47
C ASP A 92 30.25 7.69 23.26
N VAL A 93 29.29 7.72 22.33
CA VAL A 93 29.38 8.54 21.11
C VAL A 93 28.14 9.41 21.00
N VAL A 94 28.35 10.70 20.79
CA VAL A 94 27.30 11.65 20.42
C VAL A 94 26.99 11.47 18.94
N ILE A 95 25.78 11.06 18.62
CA ILE A 95 25.27 11.01 17.25
C ILE A 95 24.57 12.35 17.00
N PRO A 96 25.07 13.20 16.07
CA PRO A 96 24.44 14.48 15.78
C PRO A 96 23.06 14.29 15.16
N GLU A 97 22.26 15.35 15.22
CA GLU A 97 20.98 15.41 14.52
C GLU A 97 21.20 15.14 13.03
N HIS A 98 20.37 14.29 12.45
CA HIS A 98 20.40 14.02 11.02
C HIS A 98 19.01 13.76 10.48
N THR A 99 18.82 14.05 9.21
CA THR A 99 17.55 13.84 8.52
C THR A 99 17.60 12.57 7.69
N VAL A 100 16.64 11.67 7.90
CA VAL A 100 16.40 10.52 7.02
C VAL A 100 15.38 10.91 5.97
N THR A 101 15.72 10.71 4.70
CA THR A 101 14.84 10.95 3.56
C THR A 101 14.26 9.62 3.09
N ILE A 102 12.93 9.53 3.08
CA ILE A 102 12.17 8.39 2.58
C ILE A 102 11.76 8.72 1.15
N PRO A 103 12.26 8.01 0.13
CA PRO A 103 11.93 8.34 -1.24
C PRO A 103 10.49 7.88 -1.59
N PRO A 104 9.77 8.62 -2.44
CA PRO A 104 8.40 8.27 -2.82
C PRO A 104 8.34 6.98 -3.63
N ARG A 105 7.32 6.17 -3.35
CA ARG A 105 7.00 4.91 -4.00
C ARG A 105 5.55 5.00 -4.48
N PRO A 106 5.28 5.64 -5.64
CA PRO A 106 3.92 5.98 -6.06
C PRO A 106 3.11 4.77 -6.60
N PHE A 107 2.99 3.71 -5.81
CA PHE A 107 2.30 2.47 -6.19
C PHE A 107 0.82 2.70 -6.49
N PHE A 108 0.16 3.56 -5.73
CA PHE A 108 -1.28 3.80 -5.90
C PHE A 108 -1.55 4.61 -7.18
N ARG A 109 -0.80 5.71 -7.38
CA ARG A 109 -0.94 6.55 -8.57
C ARG A 109 -0.57 5.82 -9.85
N LYS A 110 0.51 5.03 -9.83
CA LYS A 110 0.92 4.23 -10.99
C LYS A 110 -0.07 3.13 -11.32
N MET A 111 -0.65 2.48 -10.32
CA MET A 111 -1.75 1.53 -10.56
C MET A 111 -2.92 2.19 -11.27
N ILE A 112 -3.37 3.35 -10.81
CA ILE A 112 -4.47 4.09 -11.46
C ILE A 112 -4.10 4.45 -12.90
N GLU A 113 -2.92 5.01 -13.12
CA GLU A 113 -2.45 5.41 -14.46
C GLU A 113 -2.51 4.24 -15.45
N HIS A 114 -2.05 3.05 -15.03
CA HIS A 114 -1.98 1.89 -15.90
C HIS A 114 -3.27 1.06 -16.00
N LYS A 115 -4.13 1.06 -14.98
CA LYS A 115 -5.31 0.18 -14.90
C LYS A 115 -6.64 0.90 -15.09
N SER A 116 -6.72 2.18 -14.75
CA SER A 116 -7.99 2.93 -14.85
C SER A 116 -8.60 3.02 -16.24
N PRO A 117 -7.84 3.03 -17.36
CA PRO A 117 -8.44 3.04 -18.70
C PRO A 117 -9.33 1.81 -18.97
N GLU A 118 -9.00 0.66 -18.40
CA GLU A 118 -9.72 -0.61 -18.60
C GLU A 118 -10.98 -0.73 -17.73
N TRP A 119 -11.09 0.08 -16.67
CA TRP A 119 -12.15 -0.05 -15.67
C TRP A 119 -13.54 0.19 -16.24
N GLY A 120 -13.69 1.12 -17.19
CA GLY A 120 -14.99 1.41 -17.82
C GLY A 120 -15.53 0.22 -18.62
N GLU A 121 -14.67 -0.40 -19.43
CA GLU A 121 -15.04 -1.60 -20.21
C GLU A 121 -15.30 -2.80 -19.31
N LYS A 122 -14.47 -2.99 -18.28
CA LYS A 122 -14.66 -4.05 -17.29
C LYS A 122 -16.00 -3.89 -16.57
N MET A 123 -16.34 -2.68 -16.15
CA MET A 123 -17.63 -2.39 -15.52
C MET A 123 -18.81 -2.68 -16.46
N ALA A 124 -18.74 -2.28 -17.73
CA ALA A 124 -19.78 -2.59 -18.71
C ALA A 124 -19.97 -4.10 -18.93
N THR A 125 -18.89 -4.86 -18.85
CA THR A 125 -18.92 -6.33 -18.93
C THR A 125 -19.52 -6.94 -17.67
N LEU A 126 -19.12 -6.47 -16.48
CA LEU A 126 -19.68 -6.92 -15.20
C LEU A 126 -21.17 -6.61 -15.09
N LEU A 127 -21.63 -5.43 -15.55
CA LEU A 127 -23.05 -5.08 -15.56
C LEU A 127 -23.85 -6.04 -16.45
N ARG A 128 -23.36 -6.34 -17.67
CA ARG A 128 -24.05 -7.29 -18.56
C ARG A 128 -24.09 -8.70 -17.99
N ALA A 129 -23.03 -9.14 -17.32
CA ALA A 129 -22.94 -10.47 -16.73
C ALA A 129 -23.85 -10.65 -15.49
N ASN A 130 -24.21 -9.56 -14.81
CA ASN A 130 -25.02 -9.57 -13.59
C ASN A 130 -26.44 -8.99 -13.81
N ASP A 131 -27.01 -9.13 -15.01
CA ASP A 131 -28.35 -8.62 -15.36
C ASP A 131 -28.58 -7.13 -15.05
N PHE A 132 -27.50 -6.34 -15.14
CA PHE A 132 -27.44 -4.93 -14.78
C PHE A 132 -27.75 -4.61 -13.31
N ASP A 133 -27.55 -5.58 -12.41
CA ASP A 133 -27.47 -5.30 -10.98
C ASP A 133 -26.18 -4.54 -10.67
N THR A 134 -26.34 -3.23 -10.50
CA THR A 134 -25.27 -2.31 -10.12
C THR A 134 -24.59 -2.67 -8.80
N ALA A 135 -25.31 -3.27 -7.83
CA ALA A 135 -24.73 -3.58 -6.53
C ALA A 135 -23.70 -4.71 -6.65
N THR A 136 -24.09 -5.83 -7.26
CA THR A 136 -23.20 -6.97 -7.51
C THR A 136 -22.05 -6.59 -8.44
N ALA A 137 -22.32 -5.81 -9.50
CA ALA A 137 -21.27 -5.34 -10.40
C ALA A 137 -20.22 -4.47 -9.69
N LEU A 138 -20.64 -3.57 -8.79
CA LEU A 138 -19.72 -2.73 -8.00
C LEU A 138 -18.88 -3.55 -7.00
N VAL A 139 -19.45 -4.60 -6.41
CA VAL A 139 -18.71 -5.55 -5.55
C VAL A 139 -17.63 -6.26 -6.35
N CYS A 140 -17.98 -6.85 -7.50
CA CYS A 140 -17.00 -7.50 -8.37
C CYS A 140 -15.91 -6.53 -8.88
N MET A 141 -16.29 -5.28 -9.14
CA MET A 141 -15.33 -4.24 -9.52
C MET A 141 -14.41 -3.87 -8.35
N GLY A 142 -14.94 -3.78 -7.14
CA GLY A 142 -14.17 -3.53 -5.92
C GLY A 142 -13.10 -4.59 -5.67
N GLU A 143 -13.46 -5.87 -5.75
CA GLU A 143 -12.52 -6.99 -5.67
C GLU A 143 -11.44 -6.91 -6.75
N HIS A 144 -11.83 -6.53 -7.97
CA HIS A 144 -10.88 -6.41 -9.07
C HIS A 144 -9.85 -5.31 -8.84
N ILE A 145 -10.28 -4.10 -8.43
CA ILE A 145 -9.37 -2.98 -8.15
C ILE A 145 -8.54 -3.27 -6.89
N LYS A 146 -9.12 -3.91 -5.86
CA LYS A 146 -8.40 -4.39 -4.67
C LYS A 146 -7.23 -5.30 -5.08
N GLY A 147 -7.49 -6.29 -5.93
CA GLY A 147 -6.45 -7.17 -6.46
C GLY A 147 -5.37 -6.41 -7.26
N GLN A 148 -5.76 -5.44 -8.09
CA GLN A 148 -4.81 -4.61 -8.84
C GLN A 148 -3.92 -3.77 -7.91
N LEU A 149 -4.48 -3.24 -6.83
CA LEU A 149 -3.72 -2.47 -5.85
C LEU A 149 -2.77 -3.37 -5.05
N GLN A 150 -3.20 -4.56 -4.64
CA GLN A 150 -2.35 -5.55 -3.99
C GLN A 150 -1.19 -5.98 -4.90
N MET A 151 -1.46 -6.21 -6.19
CA MET A 151 -0.42 -6.48 -7.19
C MET A 151 0.56 -5.32 -7.31
N SER A 152 0.06 -4.07 -7.37
CA SER A 152 0.95 -2.91 -7.47
C SER A 152 1.85 -2.71 -6.24
N VAL A 153 1.42 -3.17 -5.06
CA VAL A 153 2.27 -3.20 -3.86
C VAL A 153 3.31 -4.30 -3.96
N ARG A 154 2.91 -5.48 -4.45
CA ARG A 154 3.77 -6.66 -4.58
C ARG A 154 4.87 -6.46 -5.62
N ASP A 155 4.53 -5.94 -6.78
CA ASP A 155 5.41 -5.84 -7.95
C ASP A 155 6.28 -4.57 -7.92
N TRP A 156 6.23 -3.81 -6.82
CA TRP A 156 6.99 -2.58 -6.69
C TRP A 156 8.47 -2.85 -6.41
N GLU A 157 9.36 -2.24 -7.20
CA GLU A 157 10.81 -2.47 -7.08
C GLU A 157 11.62 -1.18 -6.85
N SER A 158 11.13 -0.03 -7.33
CA SER A 158 11.92 1.22 -7.39
C SER A 158 11.18 2.41 -6.79
N PRO A 159 11.78 3.18 -5.87
CA PRO A 159 13.11 3.01 -5.28
C PRO A 159 13.21 1.79 -4.34
N SER A 160 14.32 1.06 -4.47
CA SER A 160 14.60 -0.14 -3.68
C SER A 160 14.90 0.17 -2.21
N ASN A 161 14.98 -0.86 -1.36
CA ASN A 161 15.40 -0.67 0.03
C ASN A 161 16.90 -0.36 0.12
N ALA A 162 17.29 0.32 1.20
CA ALA A 162 18.70 0.40 1.57
C ALA A 162 19.30 -1.01 1.73
N ALA A 163 20.58 -1.18 1.38
CA ALA A 163 21.25 -2.47 1.42
C ALA A 163 21.22 -3.13 2.82
N SER A 164 21.30 -2.32 3.88
CA SER A 164 21.16 -2.77 5.27
C SER A 164 19.78 -3.38 5.54
N THR A 165 18.71 -2.70 5.12
CA THR A 165 17.33 -3.16 5.29
C THR A 165 17.05 -4.41 4.45
N ALA A 166 17.51 -4.47 3.19
CA ALA A 166 17.37 -5.67 2.35
C ALA A 166 18.10 -6.87 2.97
N ARG A 167 19.31 -6.67 3.52
CA ARG A 167 20.07 -7.70 4.23
C ARG A 167 19.36 -8.16 5.51
N GLN A 168 18.73 -7.25 6.24
CA GLN A 168 17.99 -7.56 7.46
C GLN A 168 16.71 -8.35 7.16
N LYS A 169 15.97 -7.97 6.10
CA LYS A 169 14.74 -8.65 5.67
C LYS A 169 15.02 -9.98 4.98
N GLY A 170 16.17 -10.13 4.33
CA GLY A 170 16.50 -11.30 3.50
C GLY A 170 15.91 -11.24 2.08
N PHE A 171 15.13 -10.21 1.76
CA PHE A 171 14.58 -9.93 0.43
C PHE A 171 14.50 -8.41 0.20
N ASN A 172 14.37 -7.98 -1.05
CA ASN A 172 14.38 -6.57 -1.44
C ASN A 172 13.04 -6.10 -2.03
N ASN A 173 11.96 -6.30 -1.29
CA ASN A 173 10.68 -5.67 -1.61
C ASN A 173 10.50 -4.41 -0.75
N PRO A 174 10.44 -3.21 -1.36
CA PRO A 174 10.37 -1.95 -0.63
C PRO A 174 9.04 -1.66 0.06
N LEU A 175 7.92 -2.22 -0.44
CA LEU A 175 6.60 -2.00 0.13
C LEU A 175 6.12 -3.15 1.03
N ILE A 176 6.91 -4.22 1.13
CA ILE A 176 6.58 -5.40 1.92
C ILE A 176 7.61 -5.62 3.02
N GLU A 177 7.11 -5.80 4.24
CA GLU A 177 7.87 -6.31 5.38
C GLU A 177 7.19 -7.56 5.94
N THR A 178 5.98 -7.38 6.48
CA THR A 178 5.15 -8.49 6.99
C THR A 178 4.03 -8.90 6.04
N GLY A 179 3.73 -8.08 5.02
CA GLY A 179 2.56 -8.23 4.16
C GLY A 179 1.32 -7.48 4.66
N HIS A 180 1.31 -7.05 5.94
CA HIS A 180 0.13 -6.44 6.60
C HIS A 180 -0.50 -5.27 5.83
N MET A 181 0.33 -4.40 5.23
CA MET A 181 -0.18 -3.30 4.41
C MET A 181 -0.99 -3.82 3.22
N MET A 182 -0.42 -4.75 2.44
CA MET A 182 -1.05 -5.33 1.26
C MET A 182 -2.36 -6.06 1.62
N ASP A 183 -2.35 -6.79 2.73
CA ASP A 183 -3.50 -7.56 3.18
C ASP A 183 -4.62 -6.66 3.74
N SER A 184 -4.27 -5.44 4.18
CA SER A 184 -5.22 -4.43 4.66
C SER A 184 -5.86 -3.60 3.55
N VAL A 185 -5.54 -3.86 2.28
CA VAL A 185 -6.22 -3.21 1.16
C VAL A 185 -7.65 -3.72 1.09
N ASP A 186 -8.61 -2.79 1.02
CA ASP A 186 -10.02 -3.15 1.02
C ASP A 186 -10.89 -2.23 0.17
N TYR A 187 -12.17 -2.57 0.04
CA TYR A 187 -13.14 -1.73 -0.67
C TYR A 187 -14.48 -1.62 0.06
N SER A 188 -15.23 -0.59 -0.28
CA SER A 188 -16.55 -0.33 0.26
C SER A 188 -17.49 0.12 -0.84
N VAL A 189 -18.68 -0.46 -0.87
CA VAL A 189 -19.79 -0.02 -1.70
C VAL A 189 -20.83 0.63 -0.78
N ASP A 190 -21.08 1.92 -1.00
CA ASP A 190 -22.08 2.69 -0.25
C ASP A 190 -21.83 2.76 1.28
N GLY A 191 -20.57 2.77 1.70
CA GLY A 191 -20.18 2.88 3.11
C GLY A 191 -20.24 1.57 3.91
N GLY A 192 -20.84 0.51 3.36
CA GLY A 192 -20.67 -0.85 3.88
C GLY A 192 -19.25 -1.32 3.57
N LYS A 193 -18.44 -1.57 4.60
CA LYS A 193 -17.16 -2.29 4.45
C LYS A 193 -17.47 -3.75 4.10
N LYS A 194 -16.73 -4.34 3.16
CA LYS A 194 -16.95 -5.70 2.69
C LYS A 194 -15.65 -6.48 2.68
#